data_AF-M5RW30-F1
#
_entry.id   AF-M5RW30-F1
#
_cell.length_a   1.000
_cell.length_b   1.000
_cell.length_c   1.000
_cell.angle_alpha   90.00
_cell.angle_beta   90.00
_cell.angle_gamma   90.00
#
_symmetry.space_group_name_H-M   'P 1'
#
loop_
_entity.id
_entity.type
_entity.pdbx_description
1 polymer ?
#
loop_
_entity_poly.entity_id
_entity_poly.type
_entity_poly.pdbx_seq_one_letter_code
_entity_poly.pdbx_strand_id
1 'polypeptide(L)'
;MEMLEDRRVLAGPGPEVLSIVRADANPTNANSVAFTVTFDEAVTGVDASDFIVDANGPTLASVEPVSGSGAVYTVNVTTGSGDGSLSLDLIDDDSIVRVSGNGKSLKGNQDGSFTTGEIYTIDKSAPVANSISLIGTPTASAATIEYNVTFSESVNGVDQNDFSVIANGVTGAGV
;
A
#
# COMPACT_ATOMS: atom_id res chain seq x y z
N MET A 1 -21.79 40.71 -44.65
CA MET A 1 -22.53 40.00 -43.59
C MET A 1 -21.75 38.73 -43.34
N GLU A 2 -20.75 38.86 -42.48
CA GLU A 2 -19.87 37.76 -42.09
C GLU A 2 -20.71 36.84 -41.21
N MET A 3 -21.03 35.66 -41.72
CA MET A 3 -21.74 34.67 -40.93
C MET A 3 -20.74 34.17 -39.88
N LEU A 4 -20.99 34.52 -38.62
CA LEU A 4 -20.30 33.90 -37.50
C LEU A 4 -20.51 32.39 -37.63
N GLU A 5 -19.45 31.67 -38.02
CA GLU A 5 -19.43 30.23 -37.84
C GLU A 5 -19.55 29.98 -36.34
N ASP A 6 -20.69 29.43 -35.98
CA ASP A 6 -21.03 28.99 -34.65
C ASP A 6 -19.95 27.99 -34.21
N ARG A 7 -18.96 28.45 -33.45
CA ARG A 7 -17.92 27.58 -32.85
C ARG A 7 -18.60 26.72 -31.79
N ARG A 8 -19.37 25.72 -32.21
CA ARG A 8 -19.73 24.59 -31.34
C ARG A 8 -18.42 23.99 -30.88
N VAL A 9 -18.03 24.30 -29.66
CA VAL A 9 -17.01 23.56 -28.94
C VAL A 9 -17.54 22.14 -28.86
N LEU A 10 -17.08 21.27 -29.77
CA LEU A 10 -17.32 19.84 -29.65
C LEU A 10 -16.60 19.43 -28.38
N ALA A 11 -17.34 19.25 -27.28
CA ALA A 11 -16.77 18.77 -26.04
C ALA A 11 -16.00 17.46 -26.33
N GLY A 12 -14.72 17.42 -25.97
CA GLY A 12 -13.81 16.29 -26.21
C GLY A 12 -14.28 14.97 -25.59
N PRO A 13 -13.46 13.90 -25.59
CA PRO A 13 -13.76 12.66 -24.87
C PRO A 13 -14.12 12.94 -23.39
N GLY A 14 -14.81 12.07 -22.66
CA GLY A 14 -14.94 12.23 -21.19
C GLY A 14 -13.57 12.07 -20.50
N PRO A 15 -13.47 12.41 -19.20
CA PRO A 15 -12.26 12.16 -18.42
C PRO A 15 -11.93 10.65 -18.37
N GLU A 16 -10.68 10.33 -18.06
CA GLU A 16 -10.18 8.97 -17.90
C GLU A 16 -9.28 8.87 -16.64
N VAL A 17 -9.32 7.71 -15.96
CA VAL A 17 -8.39 7.40 -14.86
C VAL A 17 -7.06 6.95 -15.47
N LEU A 18 -5.97 7.65 -15.13
CA LEU A 18 -4.63 7.32 -15.60
C LEU A 18 -3.92 6.31 -14.71
N SER A 19 -4.06 6.44 -13.39
CA SER A 19 -3.34 5.58 -12.45
C SER A 19 -3.90 5.61 -11.04
N ILE A 20 -3.76 4.48 -10.35
CA ILE A 20 -3.87 4.36 -8.89
C ILE A 20 -2.54 3.79 -8.38
N VAL A 21 -1.73 4.62 -7.73
CA VAL A 21 -0.39 4.25 -7.25
C VAL A 21 -0.28 4.40 -5.73
N ARG A 22 0.59 3.64 -5.10
CA ARG A 22 0.84 3.73 -3.65
C ARG A 22 1.55 5.02 -3.32
N ALA A 23 1.18 5.65 -2.20
CA ALA A 23 1.83 6.85 -1.68
C ALA A 23 2.79 6.56 -0.51
N ASP A 24 2.65 5.40 0.13
CA ASP A 24 3.43 5.01 1.32
C ASP A 24 4.41 3.87 1.04
N ALA A 25 5.26 3.61 2.04
CA ALA A 25 6.23 2.51 1.99
C ALA A 25 5.55 1.14 1.87
N ASN A 26 6.23 0.22 1.19
CA ASN A 26 5.78 -1.15 1.01
C ASN A 26 6.98 -2.12 1.10
N PRO A 27 6.87 -3.25 1.82
CA PRO A 27 5.73 -3.71 2.64
C PRO A 27 5.49 -2.79 3.85
N THR A 28 4.34 -2.94 4.53
CA THR A 28 3.98 -2.08 5.67
C THR A 28 3.14 -2.79 6.72
N ASN A 29 3.32 -2.38 7.98
CA ASN A 29 2.49 -2.76 9.12
C ASN A 29 1.59 -1.62 9.63
N ALA A 30 1.56 -0.48 8.93
CA ALA A 30 0.78 0.70 9.31
C ALA A 30 -0.73 0.42 9.31
N ASN A 31 -1.51 1.12 10.14
CA ASN A 31 -2.97 0.93 10.25
C ASN A 31 -3.77 1.57 9.11
N SER A 32 -3.16 2.49 8.37
CA SER A 32 -3.73 3.11 7.18
C SER A 32 -2.60 3.31 6.17
N VAL A 33 -2.96 3.25 4.88
CA VAL A 33 -2.10 3.50 3.74
C VAL A 33 -2.83 4.41 2.75
N ALA A 34 -2.08 5.17 1.97
CA ALA A 34 -2.63 6.09 0.99
C ALA A 34 -2.37 5.63 -0.44
N PHE A 35 -3.34 5.90 -1.31
CA PHE A 35 -3.21 5.80 -2.77
C PHE A 35 -3.33 7.18 -3.40
N THR A 36 -2.54 7.44 -4.43
CA THR A 36 -2.70 8.60 -5.31
C THR A 36 -3.44 8.18 -6.56
N VAL A 37 -4.60 8.78 -6.78
CA VAL A 37 -5.45 8.57 -7.96
C VAL A 37 -5.24 9.77 -8.89
N THR A 38 -4.89 9.49 -10.15
CA THR A 38 -4.64 10.53 -11.16
C THR A 38 -5.58 10.35 -12.34
N PHE A 39 -6.23 11.43 -12.75
CA PHE A 39 -7.07 11.54 -13.93
C PHE A 39 -6.33 12.32 -15.04
N ASP A 40 -6.77 12.19 -16.28
CA ASP A 40 -6.19 12.92 -17.42
C ASP A 40 -6.58 14.41 -17.44
N GLU A 41 -7.56 14.80 -16.63
CA GLU A 41 -8.00 16.17 -16.45
C GLU A 41 -8.71 16.41 -15.11
N ALA A 42 -9.14 17.65 -14.88
CA ALA A 42 -9.84 18.01 -13.66
C ALA A 42 -11.27 17.44 -13.61
N VAL A 43 -11.57 16.70 -12.55
CA VAL A 43 -12.88 16.11 -12.28
C VAL A 43 -13.47 16.65 -10.96
N THR A 44 -14.75 16.36 -10.75
CA THR A 44 -15.51 16.55 -9.52
C THR A 44 -16.37 15.31 -9.28
N GLY A 45 -16.87 15.14 -8.05
CA GLY A 45 -17.73 14.00 -7.69
C GLY A 45 -16.98 12.86 -7.01
N VAL A 46 -15.65 12.83 -7.14
CA VAL A 46 -14.81 11.79 -6.51
C VAL A 46 -15.02 11.74 -4.99
N ASP A 47 -15.55 10.63 -4.50
CA ASP A 47 -15.76 10.34 -3.09
C ASP A 47 -15.47 8.87 -2.75
N ALA A 48 -15.69 8.49 -1.48
CA ALA A 48 -15.33 7.16 -1.00
C ALA A 48 -16.18 6.02 -1.60
N SER A 49 -17.37 6.32 -2.15
CA SER A 49 -18.24 5.34 -2.78
C SER A 49 -17.79 4.91 -4.17
N ASP A 50 -16.94 5.71 -4.80
CA ASP A 50 -16.27 5.36 -6.07
C ASP A 50 -15.18 4.28 -5.89
N PHE A 51 -14.89 3.84 -4.66
CA PHE A 51 -13.74 2.97 -4.39
C PHE A 51 -14.13 1.71 -3.63
N ILE A 52 -13.50 0.60 -4.02
CA ILE A 52 -13.58 -0.69 -3.33
C ILE A 52 -12.17 -1.12 -2.96
N VAL A 53 -12.01 -1.62 -1.73
CA VAL A 53 -10.78 -2.28 -1.31
C VAL A 53 -10.83 -3.74 -1.73
N ASP A 54 -9.86 -4.17 -2.54
CA ASP A 54 -9.61 -5.59 -2.79
C ASP A 54 -8.49 -6.07 -1.86
N ALA A 55 -8.86 -6.89 -0.87
CA ALA A 55 -7.94 -7.41 0.12
C ALA A 55 -7.96 -8.94 0.14
N ASN A 56 -6.77 -9.53 0.13
CA ASN A 56 -6.58 -10.96 0.31
C ASN A 56 -5.73 -11.20 1.56
N GLY A 57 -6.40 -11.63 2.64
CA GLY A 57 -5.79 -11.83 3.95
C GLY A 57 -6.27 -10.80 4.98
N PRO A 58 -5.94 -9.49 4.82
CA PRO A 58 -6.40 -8.46 5.75
C PRO A 58 -7.92 -8.39 5.84
N THR A 59 -8.43 -8.20 7.06
CA THR A 59 -9.87 -8.08 7.37
C THR A 59 -10.19 -6.72 7.93
N LEU A 60 -11.42 -6.24 7.70
CA LEU A 60 -11.88 -4.90 8.12
C LEU A 60 -11.12 -3.73 7.47
N ALA A 61 -10.49 -3.97 6.32
CA ALA A 61 -9.94 -2.90 5.50
C ALA A 61 -11.09 -2.10 4.87
N SER A 62 -10.96 -0.77 4.83
CA SER A 62 -12.00 0.12 4.30
C SER A 62 -11.46 1.44 3.80
N VAL A 63 -12.12 2.01 2.81
CA VAL A 63 -11.84 3.35 2.29
C VAL A 63 -12.20 4.41 3.34
N GLU A 64 -11.30 5.36 3.56
CA GLU A 64 -11.50 6.56 4.38
C GLU A 64 -11.90 7.76 3.47
N PRO A 65 -12.34 8.90 4.03
CA PRO A 65 -12.72 10.06 3.20
C PRO A 65 -11.63 10.49 2.22
N VAL A 66 -12.01 10.66 0.96
CA VAL A 66 -11.12 11.09 -0.12
C VAL A 66 -10.77 12.57 0.05
N SER A 67 -9.52 12.92 -0.26
CA SER A 67 -9.04 14.30 -0.25
C SER A 67 -8.36 14.65 -1.58
N GLY A 68 -8.23 15.94 -1.87
CA GLY A 68 -7.67 16.42 -3.14
C GLY A 68 -8.71 17.13 -4.01
N SER A 69 -8.28 17.54 -5.21
CA SER A 69 -9.12 18.27 -6.15
C SER A 69 -8.46 18.32 -7.53
N GLY A 70 -9.24 18.68 -8.55
CA GLY A 70 -8.72 18.77 -9.91
C GLY A 70 -8.49 17.37 -10.47
N ALA A 71 -7.27 17.07 -10.90
CA ALA A 71 -6.94 15.79 -11.53
C ALA A 71 -6.28 14.78 -10.58
N VAL A 72 -6.01 15.16 -9.33
CA VAL A 72 -5.23 14.33 -8.40
C VAL A 72 -5.91 14.27 -7.03
N TYR A 73 -6.11 13.04 -6.56
CA TYR A 73 -6.76 12.73 -5.30
C TYR A 73 -5.91 11.78 -4.47
N THR A 74 -6.03 11.90 -3.15
CA THR A 74 -5.45 10.98 -2.18
C THR A 74 -6.58 10.23 -1.47
N VAL A 75 -6.53 8.91 -1.58
CA VAL A 75 -7.48 8.00 -0.95
C VAL A 75 -6.76 7.23 0.14
N ASN A 76 -7.15 7.48 1.40
CA ASN A 76 -6.65 6.71 2.52
C ASN A 76 -7.48 5.43 2.69
N VAL A 77 -6.82 4.35 3.07
CA VAL A 77 -7.44 3.03 3.25
C VAL A 77 -6.92 2.46 4.55
N THR A 78 -7.84 2.14 5.47
CA THR A 78 -7.47 1.37 6.66
C THR A 78 -7.03 -0.03 6.23
N THR A 79 -5.91 -0.51 6.74
CA THR A 79 -5.38 -1.83 6.35
C THR A 79 -6.06 -2.98 7.10
N GLY A 80 -6.82 -2.65 8.15
CA GLY A 80 -7.45 -3.64 9.00
C GLY A 80 -6.44 -4.52 9.76
N SER A 81 -6.79 -5.79 9.96
CA SER A 81 -6.00 -6.78 10.70
C SER A 81 -5.64 -7.99 9.85
N GLY A 82 -4.42 -8.50 10.02
CA GLY A 82 -3.88 -9.67 9.31
C GLY A 82 -2.89 -9.29 8.21
N ASP A 83 -2.15 -10.30 7.76
CA ASP A 83 -1.15 -10.18 6.70
C ASP A 83 -1.80 -10.45 5.33
N GLY A 84 -1.17 -9.97 4.26
CA GLY A 84 -1.53 -10.33 2.89
C GLY A 84 -1.39 -9.17 1.92
N SER A 85 -2.33 -9.05 0.99
CA SER A 85 -2.30 -8.01 -0.05
C SER A 85 -3.53 -7.11 0.01
N LEU A 86 -3.34 -5.85 -0.38
CA LEU A 86 -4.39 -4.84 -0.43
C LEU A 86 -4.20 -3.94 -1.66
N SER A 87 -5.21 -3.83 -2.51
CA SER A 87 -5.32 -2.87 -3.60
C SER A 87 -6.59 -2.03 -3.49
N LEU A 88 -6.62 -0.95 -4.25
CA LEU A 88 -7.75 -0.05 -4.35
C LEU A 88 -8.24 -0.02 -5.80
N ASP A 89 -9.50 -0.37 -5.98
CA ASP A 89 -10.19 -0.31 -7.25
C ASP A 89 -11.09 0.92 -7.27
N LEU A 90 -11.08 1.66 -8.38
CA LEU A 90 -12.10 2.66 -8.67
C LEU A 90 -13.23 1.99 -9.44
N ILE A 91 -14.43 2.01 -8.89
CA ILE A 91 -15.67 1.52 -9.50
C ILE A 91 -16.56 2.72 -9.76
N ASP A 92 -16.53 3.19 -11.01
CA ASP A 92 -17.27 4.37 -11.42
C ASP A 92 -18.78 4.13 -11.39
N ASP A 93 -19.50 5.05 -10.74
CA ASP A 93 -20.96 5.06 -10.61
C ASP A 93 -21.62 6.24 -11.35
N ASP A 94 -20.89 6.85 -12.29
CA ASP A 94 -21.22 8.08 -13.03
C ASP A 94 -21.20 9.37 -12.19
N SER A 95 -20.81 9.34 -10.91
CA SER A 95 -20.67 10.55 -10.08
C SER A 95 -19.46 11.41 -10.48
N ILE A 96 -18.41 10.79 -11.02
CA ILE A 96 -17.17 11.46 -11.42
C ILE A 96 -17.35 12.12 -12.78
N VAL A 97 -17.36 13.46 -12.79
CA VAL A 97 -17.60 14.25 -13.99
C VAL A 97 -16.53 15.30 -14.23
N ARG A 98 -16.30 15.63 -15.50
CA ARG A 98 -15.43 16.74 -15.90
C ARG A 98 -15.93 18.06 -15.32
N VAL A 99 -15.02 18.86 -14.75
CA VAL A 99 -15.33 20.20 -14.20
C VAL A 99 -15.83 21.18 -15.26
N SER A 100 -15.31 21.08 -16.50
CA SER A 100 -15.64 21.95 -17.62
C SER A 100 -16.49 21.25 -18.70
N GLY A 101 -17.19 22.01 -19.57
CA GLY A 101 -17.72 21.45 -20.82
C GLY A 101 -18.89 20.46 -20.71
N ASN A 102 -19.94 20.82 -19.97
CA ASN A 102 -21.22 20.09 -19.83
C ASN A 102 -21.19 18.82 -18.95
N GLY A 103 -20.16 18.59 -18.13
CA GLY A 103 -20.19 17.55 -17.09
C GLY A 103 -20.30 16.12 -17.63
N LYS A 104 -19.54 15.79 -18.69
CA LYS A 104 -19.44 14.39 -19.12
C LYS A 104 -18.81 13.57 -17.98
N SER A 105 -19.43 12.44 -17.62
CA SER A 105 -18.83 11.43 -16.77
C SER A 105 -17.66 10.74 -17.50
N LEU A 106 -16.99 9.83 -16.80
CA LEU A 106 -16.13 8.82 -17.42
C LEU A 106 -16.94 8.07 -18.54
N LYS A 107 -16.30 7.38 -19.49
CA LYS A 107 -16.97 6.93 -20.74
C LYS A 107 -17.50 5.47 -20.74
N GLY A 108 -18.82 5.28 -20.79
CA GLY A 108 -19.61 4.04 -21.08
C GLY A 108 -18.88 2.83 -21.67
N ASN A 109 -18.82 1.62 -21.07
CA ASN A 109 -19.86 0.78 -20.44
C ASN A 109 -19.13 -0.32 -19.61
N GLN A 110 -19.16 -0.30 -18.25
CA GLN A 110 -18.03 -0.74 -17.39
C GLN A 110 -16.84 0.25 -17.49
N ASP A 111 -17.09 1.51 -17.14
CA ASP A 111 -17.14 2.68 -18.04
C ASP A 111 -16.01 3.71 -17.75
N GLY A 112 -15.68 3.92 -16.48
CA GLY A 112 -14.49 4.65 -16.03
C GLY A 112 -13.64 3.89 -15.02
N SER A 113 -14.06 2.67 -14.67
CA SER A 113 -13.48 1.89 -13.58
C SER A 113 -12.01 1.55 -13.85
N PHE A 114 -11.21 1.58 -12.80
CA PHE A 114 -9.78 1.27 -12.83
C PHE A 114 -9.46 0.25 -11.75
N THR A 115 -9.15 -0.98 -12.16
CA THR A 115 -8.95 -2.13 -11.26
C THR A 115 -7.56 -2.78 -11.38
N THR A 116 -6.61 -2.03 -11.95
CA THR A 116 -5.22 -2.49 -12.19
C THR A 116 -4.21 -1.63 -11.43
N GLY A 117 -4.62 -1.12 -10.26
CA GLY A 117 -3.78 -0.31 -9.37
C GLY A 117 -2.62 -1.10 -8.76
N GLU A 118 -1.69 -0.35 -8.16
CA GLU A 118 -0.62 -0.97 -7.38
C GLU A 118 -1.16 -1.68 -6.12
N ILE A 119 -0.39 -2.65 -5.64
CA ILE A 119 -0.79 -3.51 -4.51
C ILE A 119 0.15 -3.26 -3.33
N TYR A 120 -0.40 -3.04 -2.13
CA TYR A 120 0.34 -3.11 -0.88
C TYR A 120 0.47 -4.57 -0.40
N THR A 121 1.65 -4.90 0.12
CA THR A 121 1.90 -6.06 0.98
C THR A 121 1.76 -5.59 2.42
N ILE A 122 0.73 -6.10 3.09
CA ILE A 122 0.45 -5.83 4.49
C ILE A 122 1.09 -6.93 5.33
N ASP A 123 1.92 -6.53 6.28
CA ASP A 123 2.59 -7.42 7.21
C ASP A 123 2.36 -6.92 8.64
N LYS A 124 1.49 -7.60 9.39
CA LYS A 124 1.16 -7.32 10.79
C LYS A 124 1.83 -8.31 11.73
N SER A 125 2.49 -9.33 11.21
CA SER A 125 3.24 -10.30 11.99
C SER A 125 4.53 -9.66 12.50
N ALA A 126 4.85 -9.92 13.76
CA ALA A 126 6.12 -9.50 14.32
C ALA A 126 7.18 -10.58 14.11
N PRO A 127 8.45 -10.21 13.90
CA PRO A 127 9.52 -11.18 13.75
C PRO A 127 9.67 -12.00 15.02
N VAL A 128 9.83 -13.32 14.85
CA VAL A 128 10.14 -14.25 15.94
C VAL A 128 11.46 -14.97 15.68
N ALA A 129 12.23 -15.21 16.74
CA ALA A 129 13.42 -16.07 16.65
C ALA A 129 12.97 -17.54 16.59
N ASN A 130 13.15 -18.18 15.44
CA ASN A 130 12.77 -19.58 15.22
C ASN A 130 13.76 -20.56 15.83
N SER A 131 15.06 -20.23 15.78
CA SER A 131 16.11 -21.10 16.29
C SER A 131 17.36 -20.34 16.68
N ILE A 132 18.02 -20.82 17.72
CA ILE A 132 19.40 -20.48 18.05
C ILE A 132 20.15 -21.82 18.09
N SER A 133 21.08 -22.03 17.17
CA SER A 133 21.80 -23.30 17.05
C SER A 133 23.31 -23.08 17.04
N LEU A 134 24.02 -23.95 17.74
CA LEU A 134 25.48 -23.92 17.76
C LEU A 134 26.03 -24.24 16.38
N ILE A 135 26.99 -23.45 15.92
CA ILE A 135 27.69 -23.70 14.66
C ILE A 135 28.82 -24.71 14.91
N GLY A 136 28.82 -25.80 14.14
CA GLY A 136 29.85 -26.83 14.19
C GLY A 136 29.90 -27.60 15.50
N THR A 137 31.10 -28.05 15.86
CA THR A 137 31.35 -28.87 17.07
C THR A 137 32.57 -28.33 17.81
N PRO A 138 32.46 -27.15 18.46
CA PRO A 138 33.58 -26.57 19.18
C PRO A 138 34.08 -27.50 20.29
N THR A 139 35.38 -27.48 20.53
CA THR A 139 35.97 -28.25 21.63
C THR A 139 35.60 -27.62 22.97
N ALA A 140 35.68 -28.39 24.06
CA ALA A 140 35.41 -27.88 25.41
C ALA A 140 36.35 -26.73 25.85
N SER A 141 37.48 -26.55 25.16
CA SER A 141 38.46 -25.49 25.41
C SER A 141 38.37 -24.32 24.43
N ALA A 142 37.33 -24.27 23.58
CA ALA A 142 37.16 -23.18 22.63
C ALA A 142 36.95 -21.85 23.37
N ALA A 143 37.72 -20.82 22.99
CA ALA A 143 37.60 -19.48 23.58
C ALA A 143 36.39 -18.71 23.04
N THR A 144 35.96 -19.03 21.82
CA THR A 144 34.78 -18.48 21.16
C THR A 144 33.96 -19.62 20.58
N ILE A 145 32.65 -19.47 20.63
CA ILE A 145 31.69 -20.33 19.94
C ILE A 145 30.74 -19.44 19.17
N GLU A 146 30.27 -19.92 18.03
CA GLU A 146 29.37 -19.16 17.17
C GLU A 146 28.00 -19.83 17.16
N TYR A 147 26.97 -19.01 17.13
CA TYR A 147 25.59 -19.47 16.99
C TYR A 147 24.99 -18.90 15.71
N ASN A 148 24.19 -19.71 15.03
CA ASN A 148 23.30 -19.24 14.00
C ASN A 148 21.94 -18.94 14.62
N VAL A 149 21.45 -17.73 14.41
CA VAL A 149 20.11 -17.31 14.81
C VAL A 149 19.27 -17.16 13.56
N THR A 150 18.15 -17.86 13.50
CA THR A 150 17.21 -17.80 12.37
C THR A 150 15.92 -17.15 12.86
N PHE A 151 15.49 -16.09 12.18
CA PHE A 151 14.22 -15.42 12.44
C PHE A 151 13.14 -15.85 11.43
N SER A 152 11.87 -15.59 11.72
CA SER A 152 10.74 -15.83 10.80
C SER A 152 10.74 -14.94 9.58
N GLU A 153 11.41 -13.80 9.66
CA GLU A 153 11.50 -12.77 8.63
C GLU A 153 12.81 -11.96 8.83
N SER A 154 13.05 -11.00 7.94
CA SER A 154 14.22 -10.13 8.06
C SER A 154 14.06 -9.18 9.24
N VAL A 155 15.10 -9.08 10.07
CA VAL A 155 15.13 -8.21 11.25
C VAL A 155 16.21 -7.14 11.10
N ASN A 156 15.97 -5.98 11.71
CA ASN A 156 16.95 -4.89 11.81
C ASN A 156 17.32 -4.65 13.27
N GLY A 157 18.52 -4.12 13.50
CA GLY A 157 18.95 -3.68 14.84
C GLY A 157 19.37 -4.80 15.79
N VAL A 158 19.53 -6.04 15.29
CA VAL A 158 20.09 -7.13 16.10
C VAL A 158 21.53 -6.80 16.49
N ASP A 159 21.77 -6.69 17.79
CA ASP A 159 23.09 -6.41 18.36
C ASP A 159 23.40 -7.29 19.58
N GLN A 160 24.56 -7.07 20.20
CA GLN A 160 25.04 -7.87 21.33
C GLN A 160 24.12 -7.80 22.56
N ASN A 161 23.42 -6.68 22.77
CA ASN A 161 22.53 -6.47 23.91
C ASN A 161 21.22 -7.26 23.80
N ASP A 162 20.88 -7.74 22.60
CA ASP A 162 19.72 -8.62 22.39
C ASP A 162 19.95 -10.04 22.91
N PHE A 163 21.19 -10.37 23.27
CA PHE A 163 21.57 -11.70 23.71
C PHE A 163 22.16 -11.69 25.12
N SER A 164 21.85 -12.75 25.86
CA SER A 164 22.44 -13.00 27.17
C SER A 164 23.04 -14.40 27.21
N VAL A 165 24.25 -14.52 27.75
CA VAL A 165 24.86 -15.83 27.98
C VAL A 165 24.47 -16.35 29.36
N ILE A 166 23.91 -17.56 29.39
CA ILE A 166 23.78 -18.34 30.62
C ILE A 166 24.96 -19.31 30.67
N ALA A 167 25.99 -18.94 31.42
CA ALA A 167 27.19 -19.75 31.61
C ALA A 167 27.03 -20.72 32.78
N ASN A 168 27.21 -22.01 32.52
CA ASN A 168 27.29 -23.04 33.56
C ASN A 168 28.71 -23.61 33.61
N GLY A 169 29.46 -23.29 34.67
CA GLY A 169 30.82 -23.81 34.89
C GLY A 169 31.94 -23.10 34.11
N VAL A 170 31.64 -22.00 33.43
CA VAL A 170 32.63 -21.11 32.80
C VAL A 170 32.51 -19.71 33.38
N THR A 171 33.64 -18.99 33.48
CA THR A 171 33.68 -17.61 33.99
C THR A 171 34.12 -16.65 32.88
N GLY A 172 33.56 -15.43 32.86
CA GLY A 172 33.90 -14.41 31.87
C GLY A 172 33.26 -14.59 30.49
N ALA A 173 32.29 -15.49 30.34
CA ALA A 173 31.57 -15.66 29.08
C ALA A 173 30.57 -14.50 28.85
N GLY A 174 30.47 -14.05 27.60
CA GLY A 174 29.54 -13.03 27.13
C GLY A 174 29.25 -13.22 25.64
N VAL A 175 28.22 -12.55 25.15
CA VAL A 175 28.03 -12.34 23.71
C VAL A 175 28.86 -11.15 23.32
#